data_AF-A1UL04-F1
#
_entry.id   AF-A1UL04-F1
#
_cell.length_a   1.000
_cell.length_b   1.000
_cell.length_c   1.000
_cell.angle_alpha   90.00
_cell.angle_beta   90.00
_cell.angle_gamma   90.00
#
_symmetry.space_group_name_H-M   'P 1'
#
loop_
_entity.id
_entity.type
_entity.pdbx_description
1 polymer ?
#
loop_
_entity_poly.entity_id
_entity_poly.type
_entity_poly.pdbx_seq_one_letter_code
_entity_poly.pdbx_strand_id
1 'polypeptide(L)'
;MTHPPGPPYPGGYGYPAPPPQPPKKISIGMVFVGAPVYVALNSLLGFLAFIIASSSTDSANIILGAAAVMLALIAFGGGAALLTVRNPQAKGVGLGLMVGWALVSLVTVGICTGINPSLYAT
;
A
#
# COMPACT_ATOMS: atom_id res chain seq x y z
N MET A 1 70.70 -10.28 3.77
CA MET A 1 70.39 -10.60 2.35
C MET A 1 69.23 -9.71 1.92
N THR A 2 69.53 -8.57 1.33
CA THR A 2 68.53 -7.61 0.84
C THR A 2 67.99 -8.11 -0.51
N HIS A 3 66.71 -8.45 -0.57
CA HIS A 3 66.05 -8.82 -1.83
C HIS A 3 65.87 -7.56 -2.69
N PRO A 4 66.10 -7.62 -4.01
CA PRO A 4 65.91 -6.46 -4.88
C PRO A 4 64.41 -6.08 -4.97
N PRO A 5 64.08 -4.79 -5.14
CA PRO A 5 62.70 -4.36 -5.34
C PRO A 5 62.12 -5.03 -6.59
N GLY A 6 60.99 -5.71 -6.42
CA GLY A 6 60.27 -6.32 -7.55
C GLY A 6 59.80 -5.26 -8.57
N PRO A 7 59.65 -5.63 -9.84
CA PRO A 7 59.22 -4.71 -10.88
C PRO A 7 57.84 -4.10 -10.58
N PRO A 8 57.57 -2.85 -11.01
CA PRO A 8 56.27 -2.20 -10.81
C PRO A 8 55.16 -3.02 -11.49
N TYR A 9 54.09 -3.31 -10.75
CA TYR A 9 52.91 -3.97 -11.31
C TYR A 9 52.32 -3.12 -12.45
N PRO A 10 52.20 -3.64 -13.68
CA PRO A 10 51.59 -2.91 -14.77
C PRO A 10 50.09 -2.76 -14.53
N GLY A 11 49.62 -1.52 -14.57
CA GLY A 11 48.25 -1.11 -14.91
C GLY A 11 47.12 -1.99 -14.38
N GLY A 12 46.54 -1.60 -13.24
CA GLY A 12 45.27 -2.15 -12.79
C GLY A 12 44.21 -1.99 -13.86
N TYR A 13 43.85 -3.10 -14.50
CA TYR A 13 42.71 -3.20 -15.39
C TYR A 13 41.48 -2.68 -14.64
N GLY A 14 40.97 -1.53 -15.08
CA GLY A 14 39.71 -1.00 -14.58
C GLY A 14 38.63 -2.04 -14.84
N TYR A 15 38.07 -2.61 -13.77
CA TYR A 15 36.90 -3.47 -13.90
C TYR A 15 35.81 -2.67 -14.64
N PRO A 16 35.19 -3.24 -15.69
CA PRO A 16 34.01 -2.64 -16.29
C PRO A 16 32.97 -2.40 -15.20
N ALA A 17 32.35 -1.21 -15.19
CA ALA A 17 31.28 -0.92 -14.25
C ALA A 17 30.20 -2.02 -14.33
N PRO A 18 29.62 -2.47 -13.21
CA PRO A 18 28.57 -3.47 -13.21
C PRO A 18 27.43 -3.04 -14.14
N PRO A 19 26.83 -3.95 -14.92
CA PRO A 19 25.70 -3.60 -15.78
C PRO A 19 24.59 -2.95 -14.92
N PRO A 20 23.89 -1.92 -15.45
CA PRO A 20 22.77 -1.30 -14.75
C PRO A 20 21.78 -2.39 -14.32
N GLN A 21 21.53 -2.50 -13.02
CA GLN A 21 20.56 -3.48 -12.53
C GLN A 21 19.20 -3.18 -13.17
N PRO A 22 18.50 -4.18 -13.73
CA PRO A 22 17.19 -3.97 -14.32
C PRO A 22 16.28 -3.32 -13.27
N PRO A 23 15.46 -2.33 -13.66
CA PRO A 23 14.57 -1.64 -12.71
C PRO A 23 13.71 -2.70 -12.01
N LYS A 24 13.73 -2.70 -10.67
CA LYS A 24 12.91 -3.61 -9.86
C LYS A 24 11.44 -3.35 -10.17
N LYS A 25 10.85 -4.18 -11.04
CA LYS A 25 9.46 -4.08 -11.45
C LYS A 25 8.57 -4.35 -10.23
N ILE A 26 7.56 -3.51 -10.00
CA ILE A 26 6.53 -3.75 -8.98
C ILE A 26 5.86 -5.10 -9.25
N SER A 27 5.62 -5.87 -8.18
CA SER A 27 4.86 -7.12 -8.27
C SER A 27 3.37 -6.80 -8.38
N ILE A 28 2.82 -6.88 -9.59
CA ILE A 28 1.39 -6.71 -9.87
C ILE A 28 0.54 -7.71 -9.07
N GLY A 29 0.99 -8.95 -8.90
CA GLY A 29 0.28 -9.95 -8.10
C GLY A 29 0.08 -9.51 -6.64
N MET A 30 1.04 -8.76 -6.09
CA MET A 30 0.96 -8.29 -4.71
C MET A 30 -0.01 -7.10 -4.53
N VAL A 31 -0.34 -6.39 -5.62
CA VAL A 31 -1.39 -5.35 -5.62
C VAL A 31 -2.76 -5.96 -5.37
N PHE A 32 -3.04 -7.12 -5.99
CA PHE A 32 -4.28 -7.85 -5.77
C PHE A 32 -4.42 -8.40 -4.34
N VAL A 33 -3.31 -8.57 -3.61
CA VAL A 33 -3.33 -8.97 -2.19
C VAL A 33 -3.67 -7.77 -1.29
N GLY A 34 -3.19 -6.57 -1.64
CA GLY A 34 -3.42 -5.38 -0.82
C GLY A 34 -4.88 -4.94 -0.75
N ALA A 35 -5.68 -5.16 -1.81
CA ALA A 35 -7.09 -4.77 -1.82
C ALA A 35 -7.97 -5.60 -0.84
N PRO A 36 -7.94 -6.94 -0.85
CA PRO A 36 -8.60 -7.78 0.17
C PRO A 36 -8.12 -7.47 1.59
N VAL A 37 -6.83 -7.22 1.76
CA VAL A 37 -6.27 -6.81 3.06
C VAL A 37 -6.89 -5.49 3.54
N TYR A 38 -7.00 -4.49 2.64
CA TYR A 38 -7.66 -3.25 2.98
C TYR A 38 -9.13 -3.47 3.34
N VAL A 39 -9.87 -4.28 2.58
CA VAL A 39 -11.28 -4.60 2.86
C VAL A 39 -11.42 -5.23 4.25
N ALA A 40 -10.58 -6.21 4.59
CA ALA A 40 -10.61 -6.85 5.90
C ALA A 40 -10.31 -5.84 7.03
N LEU A 41 -9.29 -4.98 6.86
CA LEU A 41 -8.97 -3.93 7.82
C LEU A 41 -10.12 -2.93 7.98
N ASN A 42 -10.72 -2.49 6.87
CA ASN A 42 -11.85 -1.57 6.87
C ASN A 42 -13.06 -2.17 7.60
N SER A 43 -13.39 -3.44 7.34
CA SER A 43 -14.47 -4.13 8.04
C SER A 43 -14.18 -4.31 9.54
N LEU A 44 -12.95 -4.69 9.91
CA LEU A 44 -12.59 -4.91 11.31
C LEU A 44 -12.62 -3.61 12.13
N LEU A 45 -11.97 -2.55 11.61
CA LEU A 45 -11.94 -1.26 12.28
C LEU A 45 -13.30 -0.57 12.24
N GLY A 46 -14.01 -0.66 11.12
CA GLY A 46 -15.37 -0.10 11.00
C GLY A 46 -16.34 -0.76 11.96
N PHE A 47 -16.28 -2.09 12.12
CA PHE A 47 -17.10 -2.82 13.08
C PHE A 47 -16.75 -2.48 14.53
N LEU A 48 -15.46 -2.36 14.85
CA LEU A 48 -15.03 -1.94 16.19
C LEU A 48 -15.51 -0.51 16.49
N ALA A 49 -15.36 0.41 15.55
CA ALA A 49 -15.86 1.78 15.68
C ALA A 49 -17.38 1.82 15.85
N PHE A 50 -18.11 0.94 15.16
CA PHE A 50 -19.56 0.81 15.30
C PHE A 50 -19.97 0.35 16.70
N ILE A 51 -19.29 -0.65 17.28
CA ILE A 51 -19.56 -1.10 18.66
C ILE A 51 -19.33 0.04 19.66
N ILE A 52 -18.22 0.77 19.51
CA ILE A 52 -17.88 1.88 20.39
C ILE A 52 -18.91 3.01 20.22
N ALA A 53 -19.26 3.37 18.99
CA ALA A 53 -20.27 4.38 18.69
C ALA A 53 -21.65 4.01 19.24
N SER A 54 -22.02 2.72 19.24
CA SER A 54 -23.28 2.24 19.80
C SER A 54 -23.40 2.49 21.32
N SER A 55 -22.28 2.65 22.02
CA SER A 55 -22.26 2.97 23.46
C SER A 55 -22.29 4.47 23.75
N SER A 56 -22.16 5.33 22.73
CA SER A 56 -22.03 6.78 22.85
C SER A 56 -22.77 7.48 21.71
N THR A 57 -24.10 7.46 21.76
CA THR A 57 -24.99 7.96 20.69
C THR A 57 -24.71 9.41 20.29
N ASP A 58 -24.44 10.30 21.24
CA ASP A 58 -24.17 11.72 20.97
C ASP A 58 -22.86 11.94 20.18
N SER A 59 -21.90 11.02 20.34
CA SER A 59 -20.56 11.10 19.72
C SER A 59 -20.39 10.11 18.57
N ALA A 60 -21.43 9.34 18.22
CA ALA A 60 -21.34 8.26 17.25
C ALA A 60 -20.77 8.72 15.90
N ASN A 61 -21.30 9.83 15.36
CA ASN A 61 -20.83 10.41 14.10
C ASN A 61 -19.36 10.79 14.13
N ILE A 62 -18.88 11.31 15.27
CA ILE A 62 -17.48 11.71 15.45
C ILE A 62 -16.59 10.47 15.52
N ILE A 63 -17.02 9.42 16.23
CA ILE A 63 -16.28 8.16 16.37
C ILE A 63 -16.14 7.46 15.01
N LEU A 64 -17.24 7.34 14.27
CA LEU A 64 -17.27 6.77 12.92
C LEU A 64 -16.42 7.61 11.94
N GLY A 65 -16.53 8.93 12.00
CA GLY A 65 -15.72 9.85 11.19
C GLY A 65 -14.23 9.73 11.49
N ALA A 66 -13.84 9.68 12.76
CA ALA A 66 -12.45 9.50 13.18
C ALA A 66 -11.87 8.15 12.72
N ALA A 67 -12.66 7.07 12.81
CA ALA A 67 -12.26 5.76 12.32
C ALA A 67 -12.04 5.76 10.79
N ALA A 68 -12.91 6.44 10.03
CA ALA A 68 -12.77 6.59 8.59
C ALA A 68 -11.47 7.35 8.20
N VAL A 69 -11.17 8.45 8.91
CA VAL A 69 -9.93 9.21 8.70
C VAL A 69 -8.70 8.36 9.04
N MET A 70 -8.73 7.61 10.14
CA MET A 70 -7.64 6.70 10.50
C MET A 70 -7.41 5.60 9.45
N LEU A 71 -8.47 5.03 8.89
CA LEU A 71 -8.37 4.05 7.80
C LEU A 71 -7.79 4.67 6.52
N ALA A 72 -8.13 5.92 6.20
CA ALA A 72 -7.50 6.64 5.10
C ALA A 72 -6.01 6.87 5.37
N LEU A 73 -5.62 7.24 6.59
CA LEU A 73 -4.23 7.37 6.97
C LEU A 73 -3.47 6.04 6.92
N ILE A 74 -4.10 4.92 7.23
CA ILE A 74 -3.49 3.58 7.08
C ILE A 74 -3.30 3.25 5.60
N ALA A 75 -4.28 3.55 4.75
CA ALA A 75 -4.19 3.31 3.31
C ALA A 75 -3.09 4.16 2.65
N PHE A 76 -3.12 5.47 2.87
CA PHE A 76 -2.18 6.40 2.25
C PHE A 76 -0.84 6.46 2.99
N GLY A 77 -0.85 6.52 4.31
CA GLY A 77 0.37 6.54 5.13
C GLY A 77 1.07 5.18 5.16
N GLY A 78 0.34 4.09 5.43
CA GLY A 78 0.88 2.74 5.37
C GLY A 78 1.29 2.34 3.94
N GLY A 79 0.47 2.68 2.94
CA GLY A 79 0.78 2.46 1.53
C GLY A 79 2.00 3.25 1.05
N ALA A 80 2.11 4.53 1.40
CA ALA A 80 3.27 5.37 1.04
C ALA A 80 4.55 4.90 1.75
N ALA A 81 4.47 4.51 3.02
CA ALA A 81 5.61 3.93 3.74
C ALA A 81 6.09 2.63 3.08
N LEU A 82 5.17 1.78 2.62
CA LEU A 82 5.53 0.55 1.89
C LEU A 82 6.13 0.83 0.50
N LEU A 83 5.81 1.98 -0.12
CA LEU A 83 6.37 2.40 -1.40
C LEU A 83 7.82 2.88 -1.30
N THR A 84 8.26 3.39 -0.15
CA THR A 84 9.67 3.79 0.08
C THR A 84 10.60 2.58 0.29
N VAL A 85 10.04 1.40 0.59
CA VAL A 85 10.81 0.16 0.78
C VAL A 85 11.38 -0.32 -0.55
N ARG A 86 12.63 -0.79 -0.52
CA ARG A 86 13.39 -1.28 -1.70
C ARG A 86 12.94 -2.69 -2.19
N ASN A 87 11.84 -3.20 -1.64
CA ASN A 87 11.25 -4.51 -1.92
C ASN A 87 10.05 -4.36 -2.88
N PRO A 88 10.09 -4.94 -4.10
CA PRO A 88 9.02 -4.81 -5.09
C PRO A 88 7.68 -5.45 -4.67
N GLN A 89 7.68 -6.38 -3.72
CA GLN A 89 6.47 -6.96 -3.14
C GLN A 89 5.79 -5.96 -2.20
N ALA A 90 6.57 -5.30 -1.32
CA ALA A 90 6.06 -4.28 -0.42
C ALA A 90 5.43 -3.11 -1.18
N LYS A 91 6.05 -2.68 -2.28
CA LYS A 91 5.49 -1.66 -3.18
C LYS A 91 4.14 -2.06 -3.78
N GLY A 92 4.00 -3.34 -4.15
CA GLY A 92 2.73 -3.89 -4.65
C GLY A 92 1.64 -3.89 -3.58
N VAL A 93 1.96 -4.32 -2.35
CA VAL A 93 1.01 -4.26 -1.22
C VAL A 93 0.58 -2.81 -0.93
N GLY A 94 1.52 -1.86 -0.92
CA GLY A 94 1.22 -0.45 -0.67
C GLY A 94 0.29 0.16 -1.72
N LEU A 95 0.53 -0.14 -3.00
CA LEU A 95 -0.40 0.20 -4.09
C LEU A 95 -1.76 -0.48 -3.92
N GLY A 96 -1.77 -1.75 -3.54
CA GLY A 96 -3.00 -2.51 -3.28
C GLY A 96 -3.83 -1.94 -2.13
N LEU A 97 -3.19 -1.41 -1.08
CA LEU A 97 -3.88 -0.72 0.02
C LEU A 97 -4.56 0.57 -0.46
N MET A 98 -3.88 1.38 -1.27
CA MET A 98 -4.46 2.61 -1.84
C MET A 98 -5.63 2.30 -2.79
N VAL A 99 -5.47 1.29 -3.66
CA VAL A 99 -6.54 0.83 -4.55
C VAL A 99 -7.72 0.25 -3.76
N GLY A 100 -7.44 -0.54 -2.71
CA GLY A 100 -8.46 -1.07 -1.82
C GLY A 100 -9.30 0.02 -1.15
N TRP A 101 -8.66 1.10 -0.68
CA TRP A 101 -9.36 2.27 -0.13
C TRP A 101 -10.28 2.93 -1.15
N ALA A 102 -9.81 3.12 -2.38
CA ALA A 102 -10.63 3.67 -3.45
C ALA A 102 -11.84 2.78 -3.78
N LEU A 103 -11.62 1.46 -3.91
CA LEU A 103 -12.69 0.49 -4.21
C LEU A 103 -13.77 0.46 -3.12
N VAL A 104 -13.38 0.42 -1.85
CA VAL A 104 -14.34 0.44 -0.73
C VAL A 104 -15.13 1.75 -0.70
N SER A 105 -14.47 2.88 -0.94
CA SER A 105 -15.13 4.19 -1.00
C SER A 105 -16.14 4.24 -2.15
N LEU A 106 -15.76 3.74 -3.33
CA LEU A 106 -16.62 3.71 -4.51
C LEU A 106 -17.82 2.79 -4.31
N VAL A 107 -17.64 1.61 -3.71
CA VAL A 107 -18.75 0.70 -3.36
C VAL A 107 -19.69 1.37 -2.35
N THR A 108 -19.16 2.03 -1.33
CA THR A 108 -19.96 2.72 -0.32
C THR A 108 -20.80 3.83 -0.95
N VAL A 109 -20.16 4.71 -1.73
CA VAL A 109 -20.87 5.79 -2.44
C VAL A 109 -21.86 5.22 -3.45
N GLY A 110 -21.54 4.15 -4.16
CA GLY A 110 -22.42 3.49 -5.13
C GLY A 110 -23.69 2.92 -4.49
N ILE A 111 -23.57 2.34 -3.30
CA ILE A 111 -24.73 1.93 -2.50
C ILE A 111 -25.51 3.17 -2.03
N CYS A 112 -24.82 4.22 -1.57
CA CYS A 112 -25.45 5.46 -1.11
C CYS A 112 -26.13 6.27 -2.22
N THR A 113 -25.65 6.19 -3.47
CA THR A 113 -26.25 6.87 -4.63
C THR A 113 -27.41 6.10 -5.22
N GLY A 114 -27.62 4.85 -4.81
CA GLY A 114 -28.77 4.06 -5.23
C GLY A 114 -28.81 3.89 -6.74
N ILE A 115 -28.02 2.95 -7.28
CA ILE A 115 -28.29 2.43 -8.63
C ILE A 115 -29.67 1.77 -8.55
N ASN A 116 -30.71 2.53 -8.89
CA ASN A 116 -32.08 2.09 -8.80
C ASN A 116 -32.30 0.99 -9.86
N PRO A 117 -32.55 -0.28 -9.47
CA PRO A 117 -32.77 -1.35 -10.42
C PRO A 117 -34.05 -1.14 -11.25
N SER A 118 -34.97 -0.26 -10.81
CA SER A 118 -36.19 0.06 -11.56
C SER A 118 -35.95 0.92 -12.81
N LEU A 119 -34.74 1.47 -13.02
CA LEU A 119 -34.40 2.27 -14.22
C LEU A 119 -33.76 1.46 -15.35
N TYR A 120 -33.40 0.21 -15.09
CA TYR A 120 -32.77 -0.69 -16.09
C TYR A 120 -33.66 -1.88 -16.46
N ALA A 121 -34.84 -1.99 -15.84
CA ALA A 121 -35.88 -2.93 -16.23
C ALA A 121 -36.75 -2.29 -17.32
N THR A 122 -36.24 -2.21 -18.54
CA THR A 122 -37.02 -2.00 -19.76
C THR A 122 -36.44 -2.93 -20.82
#